data_AF-A0AAW8D875-F1
#
_entry.id   AF-A0AAW8D875-F1
#
_cell.length_a   1.000
_cell.length_b   1.000
_cell.length_c   1.000
_cell.angle_alpha   90.00
_cell.angle_beta   90.00
_cell.angle_gamma   90.00
#
_symmetry.space_group_name_H-M   'P 1'
#
loop_
_entity.id
_entity.type
_entity.pdbx_description
1 polymer ?
#
loop_
_entity_poly.entity_id
_entity_poly.type
_entity_poly.pdbx_seq_one_letter_code
_entity_poly.pdbx_strand_id
1 'polypeptide(L)' 'MRFPVVLALSASALSAALTGCVVAPAQPVYSAPAGVAYMAPTYVSPGVGFVWAYHPRYGWGWHHPQYGWHRGWR' A
#
# COMPACT_ATOMS: atom_id res chain seq x y z
N MET A 1 28.53 28.56 -30.30
CA MET A 1 27.06 28.50 -30.07
C MET A 1 26.47 27.09 -30.05
N ARG A 2 27.05 26.08 -30.73
CA ARG A 2 26.54 24.69 -30.74
C ARG A 2 26.71 23.94 -29.39
N PHE A 3 27.83 24.11 -28.72
CA PHE A 3 28.16 23.46 -27.43
C PHE A 3 27.18 23.77 -26.27
N PRO A 4 26.79 25.03 -25.99
CA PRO A 4 25.87 25.32 -24.89
C PRO A 4 24.46 24.77 -25.13
N VAL A 5 24.04 24.67 -26.40
CA VAL A 5 22.74 24.11 -26.78
C VAL A 5 22.70 22.59 -26.52
N VAL A 6 23.77 21.87 -26.85
CA VAL A 6 23.88 20.43 -26.58
C VAL A 6 23.91 20.14 -25.07
N LEU A 7 24.61 20.98 -24.30
CA LEU A 7 24.66 20.86 -22.83
C LEU A 7 23.30 21.12 -22.18
N ALA A 8 22.57 22.14 -22.66
CA ALA A 8 21.23 22.44 -22.17
C ALA A 8 20.22 21.33 -22.48
N LEU A 9 20.28 20.76 -23.69
CA LEU A 9 19.42 19.64 -24.10
C LEU A 9 19.66 18.38 -23.27
N SER A 10 20.93 18.05 -22.99
CA SER A 10 21.28 16.88 -22.18
C SER A 10 20.86 17.05 -20.71
N ALA A 11 21.03 18.24 -20.12
CA ALA A 11 20.54 18.53 -18.78
C ALA A 11 19.00 18.45 -18.67
N SER A 12 18.30 18.90 -19.71
CA SER A 12 16.83 18.85 -19.78
C SER A 12 16.33 17.41 -19.86
N ALA A 13 16.96 16.58 -20.69
CA ALA A 13 16.62 15.17 -20.84
C ALA A 13 16.83 14.38 -19.53
N LEU A 14 17.91 14.67 -18.80
CA LEU A 14 18.18 14.04 -17.51
C LEU A 14 17.10 14.40 -16.48
N SER A 15 16.73 15.68 -16.42
CA SER A 15 15.72 16.19 -15.48
C SER A 15 14.33 15.58 -15.74
N ALA A 16 13.97 15.39 -17.01
CA ALA A 16 12.73 14.71 -17.40
C ALA A 16 12.71 13.22 -17.01
N ALA A 17 13.86 12.54 -17.05
CA ALA A 17 13.96 11.13 -16.65
C ALA A 17 13.85 10.94 -15.12
N LEU A 18 14.29 11.91 -14.33
CA LEU A 18 14.36 11.83 -12.87
C LEU A 18 13.06 12.28 -12.17
N THR A 19 12.14 12.94 -12.87
CA THR A 19 10.90 13.51 -12.28
C THR A 19 9.76 12.50 -12.12
N GLY A 20 9.97 11.24 -12.53
CA GLY A 20 8.94 10.19 -12.54
C GLY A 20 8.91 9.26 -11.33
N CYS A 21 9.57 9.59 -10.21
CA CYS A 21 9.56 8.72 -9.02
C CYS A 21 8.13 8.51 -8.51
N VAL A 22 7.56 7.33 -8.77
CA VAL A 22 6.26 6.91 -8.24
C VAL A 22 6.46 6.40 -6.81
N VAL A 23 5.77 7.01 -5.85
CA VAL A 23 5.73 6.50 -4.47
C VAL A 23 4.90 5.23 -4.45
N ALA A 24 5.53 4.09 -4.14
CA ALA A 24 4.80 2.87 -3.86
C ALA A 24 3.95 3.08 -2.59
N PRO A 25 2.66 2.69 -2.58
CA PRO A 25 1.86 2.76 -1.38
C PRO A 25 2.53 1.93 -0.28
N ALA A 26 2.73 2.55 0.88
CA ALA A 26 3.23 1.84 2.06
C ALA A 26 2.33 0.63 2.31
N GLN A 27 2.93 -0.55 2.46
CA GLN A 27 2.19 -1.73 2.86
C GLN A 27 1.52 -1.43 4.21
N PRO A 28 0.25 -1.82 4.43
CA PRO A 28 -0.41 -1.60 5.71
C PRO A 28 0.46 -2.19 6.82
N VAL A 29 0.85 -1.36 7.79
CA VAL A 29 1.47 -1.87 9.01
C VAL A 29 0.35 -2.57 9.78
N TYR A 30 0.33 -3.89 9.70
CA TYR A 30 -0.62 -4.69 10.47
C TYR A 30 -0.24 -4.60 11.95
N SER A 31 -0.95 -3.79 12.71
CA SER A 31 -0.77 -3.71 14.16
C SER A 31 -1.57 -4.82 14.84
N ALA A 32 -0.86 -5.89 15.22
CA ALA A 32 -1.41 -6.86 16.14
C ALA A 32 -1.47 -6.23 17.54
N PRO A 33 -2.58 -6.39 18.29
CA PRO A 33 -2.61 -6.02 19.71
C PRO A 33 -1.52 -6.76 20.50
N ALA A 34 -1.10 -6.19 21.64
CA ALA A 34 -0.10 -6.82 22.50
C ALA A 34 -0.53 -8.24 22.89
N GLY A 35 0.37 -9.21 22.74
CA GLY A 35 0.10 -10.62 23.03
C GLY A 35 -0.61 -11.40 21.92
N VAL A 36 -0.97 -10.75 20.80
CA VAL A 36 -1.55 -11.41 19.64
C VAL A 36 -0.49 -11.58 18.56
N ALA A 37 -0.23 -12.82 18.16
CA ALA A 37 0.62 -13.08 17.00
C ALA A 37 -0.09 -12.64 15.71
N TYR A 38 0.64 -11.95 14.83
CA TYR A 38 0.16 -11.70 13.48
C TYR A 38 0.00 -13.02 12.72
N MET A 39 -1.14 -13.21 12.08
CA MET A 39 -1.34 -14.28 11.11
C MET A 39 -1.63 -13.66 9.75
N ALA A 40 -0.88 -14.06 8.73
CA ALA A 40 -1.09 -13.59 7.36
C ALA A 40 -2.46 -14.02 6.81
N PRO A 41 -3.02 -13.29 5.83
CA PRO A 41 -4.26 -13.67 5.17
C PRO A 41 -4.21 -15.11 4.64
N THR A 42 -5.21 -15.90 5.02
CA THR A 42 -5.37 -17.30 4.55
C THR A 42 -6.25 -17.40 3.31
N TYR A 43 -6.82 -16.28 2.87
CA TYR A 43 -7.67 -16.18 1.68
C TYR A 43 -7.62 -14.76 1.11
N VAL A 44 -8.02 -14.64 -0.16
CA VAL A 44 -7.95 -13.39 -0.92
C VAL A 44 -8.81 -12.27 -0.32
N SER A 45 -8.38 -11.03 -0.51
CA SER A 45 -9.19 -9.86 -0.14
C SER A 45 -10.52 -9.85 -0.91
N PRO A 46 -11.66 -9.58 -0.26
CA PRO A 46 -12.97 -9.55 -0.92
C PRO A 46 -13.11 -8.42 -1.95
N GLY A 47 -12.29 -7.38 -1.84
CA GLY A 47 -12.33 -6.23 -2.74
C GLY A 47 -11.53 -5.03 -2.23
N VAL A 48 -11.65 -3.92 -2.96
CA VAL A 48 -11.03 -2.64 -2.59
C VAL A 48 -11.57 -2.16 -1.25
N GLY A 49 -10.69 -1.64 -0.40
CA GLY A 49 -11.04 -1.06 0.91
C GLY A 49 -11.10 -2.06 2.07
N PHE A 50 -11.02 -3.37 1.80
CA PHE A 50 -10.85 -4.37 2.86
C PHE A 50 -9.41 -4.37 3.37
N VAL A 51 -9.26 -4.28 4.69
CA VAL A 51 -7.97 -4.37 5.39
C VAL A 51 -7.93 -5.62 6.25
N TRP A 52 -6.77 -6.26 6.32
CA TRP A 52 -6.58 -7.42 7.19
C TRP A 52 -6.41 -6.92 8.62
N ALA A 53 -7.32 -7.29 9.50
CA ALA A 53 -7.44 -6.75 10.85
C ALA A 53 -7.73 -7.85 11.88
N TYR A 54 -7.40 -7.59 13.13
CA TYR A 54 -7.68 -8.49 14.24
C TYR A 54 -9.05 -8.20 14.85
N HIS A 55 -9.91 -9.21 14.90
CA HIS A 55 -11.18 -9.20 15.63
C HIS A 55 -11.02 -9.91 16.98
N PRO A 56 -11.39 -9.29 18.12
CA PRO A 56 -11.21 -9.90 19.45
C PRO A 56 -11.86 -11.27 19.63
N ARG A 57 -12.99 -11.52 18.97
CA ARG A 57 -13.75 -12.78 19.09
C ARG A 57 -13.38 -13.85 18.05
N TYR A 58 -12.98 -13.41 16.86
CA TYR A 58 -12.86 -14.32 15.69
C TYR A 58 -11.43 -14.39 15.14
N GLY A 59 -10.51 -13.59 15.67
CA GLY A 59 -9.12 -13.54 15.22
C GLY A 59 -8.95 -12.70 13.96
N TRP A 60 -7.99 -13.08 13.12
CA TRP A 60 -7.62 -12.32 11.92
C TRP A 60 -8.61 -12.50 10.77
N GLY A 61 -9.07 -11.39 10.18
CA GLY A 61 -10.03 -11.38 9.09
C GLY A 61 -10.03 -10.08 8.29
N TRP A 62 -10.79 -10.03 7.20
CA TRP A 62 -10.97 -8.82 6.41
C TRP A 62 -12.05 -7.92 7.00
N HIS A 63 -11.71 -6.66 7.24
CA HIS A 63 -12.61 -5.63 7.73
C HIS A 63 -12.71 -4.50 6.70
N HIS A 64 -13.93 -4.04 6.40
CA HIS A 64 -14.19 -2.85 5.62
C HIS A 64 -14.77 -1.77 6.53
N PRO A 65 -14.25 -0.52 6.52
CA PRO A 65 -14.72 0.53 7.43
C PRO A 65 -16.21 0.87 7.25
N GLN A 66 -16.76 0.67 6.05
CA GLN A 66 -18.19 0.94 5.77
C GLN A 66 -19.08 -0.32 5.80
N TYR A 67 -18.54 -1.51 5.52
CA TYR A 67 -19.34 -2.74 5.38
C TYR A 67 -19.13 -3.72 6.55
N GLY A 68 -18.22 -3.40 7.47
CA GLY A 68 -17.86 -4.24 8.60
C GLY A 68 -17.01 -5.44 8.20
N TRP A 69 -17.10 -6.51 8.97
CA TRP A 69 -16.29 -7.70 8.78
C TRP A 69 -16.83 -8.63 7.71
N HIS A 70 -15.91 -9.17 6.92
CA HIS A 70 -16.22 -10.21 5.96
C HIS A 70 -16.60 -11.53 6.66
N ARG A 71 -17.34 -12.41 5.96
CA ARG A 71 -17.89 -13.68 6.49
C ARG A 71 -18.88 -13.55 7.65
N GLY A 72 -19.53 -12.39 7.80
CA GLY A 72 -20.62 -12.20 8.75
C GLY A 72 -20.19 -12.13 10.21
N TRP A 73 -18.93 -11.81 10.47
CA TRP A 73 -18.43 -11.58 11.82
C TRP A 73 -19.06 -10.28 12.37
N ARG A 74 -19.61 -10.33 13.59
CA ARG A 74 -20.27 -9.21 14.28
C ARG A 74 -19.81 -9.12 15.71
#